data_AF-A0A4R4WDK5-F1
#
_entry.id   AF-A0A4R4WDK5-F1
#
_cell.length_a   1.000
_cell.length_b   1.000
_cell.length_c   1.000
_cell.angle_alpha   90.00
_cell.angle_beta   90.00
_cell.angle_gamma   90.00
#
_symmetry.space_group_name_H-M   'P 1'
#
loop_
_entity.id
_entity.type
_entity.pdbx_description
1 polymer ?
#
loop_
_entity_poly.entity_id
_entity_poly.type
_entity_poly.pdbx_seq_one_letter_code
_entity_poly.pdbx_strand_id
1 'polypeptide(L)'
;MVTHEEMVEAFGDEGLMLMDAGRCAEMGLSEADAHVLCQVGLPVRADQAFTTAVSDEPRTGSLVVFTTGSGDVDVLILGGTPGGAGTRYFLDIRSGVVGLLSLDGEPQAERINSSPATFVEFLRRLRLRQQALNGAPDDAGPRDTEELWLSLKELDPPAFRDAESWWSMVMDDLMDRSHVDEVRAFLQQRRAEAGAASSGTGTAAASEPRRSQRERFDRALGRLTDEGWQIVDAGRFAADTETSGLLSLPADLADHFAPGGVLVKDVAISWRGGLPSRMQSVFAREGLVVSVPGQAEQDDDHDALLDLDADELSRQADEAMEALFAAVHGLNKPEEGFVTCLAGDEVSSDLCRVVRAFDRLTEQGYFAEPDLWPTVSGAWQHVHEAGASAKAVFWTTQAHTSCFDARGDLVDELTLQWAGDRDLIAQVLSATGLVVESPQDTGTTFLLRPKRADRDW
;
A
#
# COMPACT_ATOMS: atom_id res chain seq x y z
N MET A 1 -32.29 14.04 1.38
CA MET A 1 -32.38 13.27 0.14
C MET A 1 -32.22 14.26 -0.99
N VAL A 2 -31.37 13.96 -1.96
CA VAL A 2 -31.09 14.83 -3.11
C VAL A 2 -32.32 14.97 -4.01
N THR A 3 -32.52 16.16 -4.53
CA THR A 3 -33.63 16.50 -5.43
C THR A 3 -33.16 16.58 -6.89
N HIS A 4 -34.11 16.53 -7.83
CA HIS A 4 -33.81 16.73 -9.25
C HIS A 4 -33.16 18.09 -9.52
N GLU A 5 -33.64 19.16 -8.88
CA GLU A 5 -33.09 20.52 -9.03
C GLU A 5 -31.61 20.58 -8.61
N GLU A 6 -31.25 19.94 -7.49
CA GLU A 6 -29.87 19.84 -7.03
C GLU A 6 -28.98 19.01 -7.98
N MET A 7 -29.53 17.99 -8.61
CA MET A 7 -28.83 17.20 -9.63
C MET A 7 -28.62 18.00 -10.92
N VAL A 8 -29.64 18.75 -11.36
CA VAL A 8 -29.55 19.65 -12.52
C VAL A 8 -28.54 20.76 -12.26
N GLU A 9 -28.47 21.29 -11.04
CA GLU A 9 -27.45 22.28 -10.65
C GLU A 9 -26.03 21.70 -10.77
N ALA A 10 -25.82 20.46 -10.32
CA ALA A 10 -24.51 19.83 -10.33
C ALA A 10 -24.04 19.34 -11.72
N PHE A 11 -24.95 18.79 -12.53
CA PHE A 11 -24.63 18.09 -13.78
C PHE A 11 -25.19 18.76 -15.05
N GLY A 12 -26.13 19.69 -14.90
CA GLY A 12 -26.94 20.22 -16.01
C GLY A 12 -28.07 19.28 -16.41
N ASP A 13 -29.11 19.84 -17.02
CA ASP A 13 -30.33 19.11 -17.43
C ASP A 13 -30.02 17.97 -18.43
N GLU A 14 -29.21 18.27 -19.46
CA GLU A 14 -28.74 17.27 -20.43
C GLU A 14 -27.73 16.27 -19.83
N GLY A 15 -27.21 16.57 -18.63
CA GLY A 15 -26.26 15.73 -17.90
C GLY A 15 -26.93 14.64 -17.08
N LEU A 16 -28.26 14.53 -17.09
CA LEU A 16 -29.03 13.55 -16.33
C LEU A 16 -29.75 12.55 -17.25
N MET A 17 -29.82 11.32 -16.79
CA MET A 17 -30.55 10.22 -17.39
C MET A 17 -31.71 9.84 -16.47
N LEU A 18 -32.94 10.03 -16.97
CA LEU A 18 -34.17 9.65 -16.29
C LEU A 18 -34.71 8.35 -16.91
N MET A 19 -35.18 7.44 -16.05
CA MET A 19 -35.84 6.22 -16.48
C MET A 19 -37.34 6.43 -16.69
N ASP A 20 -37.93 5.68 -17.63
CA ASP A 20 -39.37 5.68 -17.85
C ASP A 20 -40.12 5.10 -16.64
N ALA A 21 -41.11 5.84 -16.13
CA ALA A 21 -41.87 5.46 -14.94
C ALA A 21 -42.70 4.19 -15.15
N GLY A 22 -43.24 3.96 -16.35
CA GLY A 22 -43.95 2.74 -16.68
C GLY A 22 -43.03 1.53 -16.61
N ARG A 23 -41.85 1.65 -17.20
CA ARG A 23 -40.81 0.61 -17.15
C ARG A 23 -40.34 0.31 -15.74
N CYS A 24 -40.13 1.32 -14.90
CA CYS A 24 -39.74 1.11 -13.50
C CYS A 24 -40.83 0.37 -12.69
N ALA A 25 -42.11 0.67 -12.95
CA ALA A 25 -43.22 -0.04 -12.33
C ALA A 25 -43.31 -1.51 -12.81
N GLU A 26 -43.10 -1.75 -14.11
CA GLU A 26 -43.08 -3.11 -14.69
C GLU A 26 -41.93 -3.97 -14.13
N MET A 27 -40.78 -3.35 -13.84
CA MET A 27 -39.63 -4.02 -13.20
C MET A 27 -39.88 -4.38 -11.72
N GLY A 28 -40.92 -3.83 -11.09
CA GLY A 28 -41.22 -4.08 -9.69
C GLY A 28 -40.34 -3.31 -8.70
N LEU A 29 -39.77 -2.16 -9.12
CA LEU A 29 -39.02 -1.28 -8.22
C LEU A 29 -39.92 -0.74 -7.11
N SER A 30 -39.33 -0.50 -5.93
CA SER A 30 -40.02 0.20 -4.86
C SER A 30 -40.37 1.64 -5.27
N GLU A 31 -41.40 2.23 -4.66
CA GLU A 31 -41.79 3.62 -4.96
C GLU A 31 -40.63 4.60 -4.71
N ALA A 32 -39.82 4.35 -3.67
CA ALA A 32 -38.66 5.17 -3.35
C ALA A 32 -37.56 5.07 -4.42
N ASP A 33 -37.23 3.86 -4.87
CA ASP A 33 -36.19 3.65 -5.89
C ASP A 33 -36.66 4.17 -7.26
N ALA A 34 -37.93 3.93 -7.61
CA ALA A 34 -38.54 4.47 -8.82
C ALA A 34 -38.57 6.00 -8.79
N HIS A 35 -38.84 6.63 -7.64
CA HIS A 35 -38.77 8.09 -7.52
C HIS A 35 -37.36 8.60 -7.83
N VAL A 36 -36.31 7.97 -7.28
CA VAL A 36 -34.92 8.35 -7.58
C VAL A 36 -34.61 8.22 -9.07
N LEU A 37 -34.94 7.07 -9.69
CA LEU A 37 -34.56 6.81 -11.08
C LEU A 37 -35.41 7.57 -12.11
N CYS A 38 -36.68 7.86 -11.81
CA CYS A 38 -37.61 8.51 -12.75
C CYS A 38 -37.76 10.01 -12.55
N GLN A 39 -37.52 10.53 -11.35
CA GLN A 39 -37.74 11.95 -11.02
C GLN A 39 -36.45 12.67 -10.67
N VAL A 40 -35.53 12.05 -9.93
CA VAL A 40 -34.24 12.67 -9.57
C VAL A 40 -33.22 12.52 -10.72
N GLY A 41 -33.04 11.29 -11.21
CA GLY A 41 -32.16 10.95 -12.32
C GLY A 41 -30.74 10.53 -11.91
N LEU A 42 -30.08 9.79 -12.79
CA LEU A 42 -28.67 9.42 -12.67
C LEU A 42 -27.82 10.37 -13.52
N PRO A 43 -26.63 10.79 -13.07
CA PRO A 43 -25.75 11.59 -13.91
C PRO A 43 -25.24 10.74 -15.07
N VAL A 44 -25.22 11.27 -16.30
CA VAL A 44 -24.64 10.59 -17.47
C VAL A 44 -23.18 10.23 -17.20
N ARG A 45 -22.47 11.11 -16.48
CA ARG A 45 -21.10 10.88 -16.02
C ARG A 45 -20.86 11.62 -14.70
N ALA A 46 -20.23 10.94 -13.76
CA ALA A 46 -19.67 11.53 -12.55
C ALA A 46 -18.19 11.17 -12.44
N ASP A 47 -17.38 12.05 -13.01
CA ASP A 47 -15.92 11.98 -13.05
C ASP A 47 -15.37 10.63 -13.55
N GLN A 48 -14.59 9.95 -12.72
CA GLN A 48 -14.04 8.60 -12.91
C GLN A 48 -14.78 7.52 -12.13
N ALA A 49 -15.75 7.90 -11.31
CA ALA A 49 -16.48 6.94 -10.48
C ALA A 49 -17.60 6.26 -11.28
N PHE A 50 -18.29 7.00 -12.16
CA PHE A 50 -19.52 6.53 -12.78
C PHE A 50 -19.78 7.09 -14.18
N THR A 51 -20.38 6.26 -15.05
CA THR A 51 -20.94 6.65 -16.34
C THR A 51 -22.12 5.76 -16.72
N THR A 52 -23.14 6.32 -17.38
CA THR A 52 -24.22 5.54 -18.03
C THR A 52 -23.84 5.11 -19.45
N ALA A 53 -22.77 5.68 -20.02
CA ALA A 53 -22.26 5.32 -21.33
C ALA A 53 -21.36 4.07 -21.25
N VAL A 54 -21.98 2.90 -21.13
CA VAL A 54 -21.31 1.59 -21.19
C VAL A 54 -21.36 1.01 -22.61
N SER A 55 -20.22 0.59 -23.15
CA SER A 55 -20.10 0.05 -24.51
C SER A 55 -20.63 -1.39 -24.64
N ASP A 56 -20.39 -2.19 -23.62
CA ASP A 56 -20.60 -3.64 -23.64
C ASP A 56 -21.82 -4.06 -22.83
N GLU A 57 -22.38 -5.23 -23.16
CA GLU A 57 -23.49 -5.80 -22.40
C GLU A 57 -23.02 -6.30 -21.01
N PRO A 58 -23.87 -6.21 -19.98
CA PRO A 58 -25.20 -5.62 -20.02
C PRO A 58 -25.15 -4.08 -19.96
N ARG A 59 -25.99 -3.42 -20.77
CA ARG A 59 -26.09 -1.95 -20.85
C ARG A 59 -26.92 -1.33 -19.72
N THR A 60 -26.73 -0.03 -19.48
CA THR A 60 -27.58 0.74 -18.55
C THR A 60 -29.06 0.62 -18.90
N GLY A 61 -29.89 0.37 -17.89
CA GLY A 61 -31.33 0.14 -17.99
C GLY A 61 -31.71 -1.31 -18.28
N SER A 62 -30.75 -2.20 -18.55
CA SER A 62 -31.01 -3.63 -18.75
C SER A 62 -31.35 -4.31 -17.44
N LEU A 63 -32.37 -5.17 -17.49
CA LEU A 63 -32.72 -6.09 -16.40
C LEU A 63 -31.99 -7.41 -16.64
N VAL A 64 -31.22 -7.86 -15.65
CA VAL A 64 -30.43 -9.09 -15.72
C VAL A 64 -30.78 -9.96 -14.51
N VAL A 65 -30.86 -11.27 -14.72
CA VAL A 65 -31.09 -12.24 -13.65
C VAL A 65 -29.76 -12.94 -13.36
N PHE A 66 -29.27 -12.81 -12.14
CA PHE A 66 -28.07 -13.51 -11.67
C PHE A 66 -28.47 -14.73 -10.83
N THR A 67 -28.02 -15.91 -11.24
CA THR A 67 -28.19 -17.12 -10.44
C THR A 67 -27.07 -17.19 -9.41
N THR A 68 -27.42 -17.02 -8.14
CA THR A 68 -26.51 -17.16 -7.00
C THR A 68 -26.71 -18.51 -6.32
N GLY A 69 -25.78 -18.93 -5.46
CA GLY A 69 -25.97 -20.12 -4.62
C GLY A 69 -27.21 -20.05 -3.71
N SER A 70 -27.72 -18.85 -3.45
CA SER A 70 -28.95 -18.58 -2.68
C SER A 70 -30.22 -18.44 -3.54
N GLY A 71 -30.11 -18.58 -4.87
CA GLY A 71 -31.21 -18.44 -5.82
C GLY A 71 -31.03 -17.27 -6.80
N ASP A 72 -32.05 -17.02 -7.60
CA ASP A 72 -32.02 -15.98 -8.63
C ASP A 72 -32.29 -14.58 -8.04
N VAL A 73 -31.44 -13.63 -8.43
CA VAL A 73 -31.49 -12.21 -8.06
C VAL A 73 -31.70 -11.37 -9.32
N ASP A 74 -32.79 -10.61 -9.34
CA ASP A 74 -33.13 -9.68 -10.42
C ASP A 74 -32.44 -8.34 -10.18
N VAL A 75 -31.55 -7.92 -11.08
CA VAL A 75 -30.82 -6.67 -10.95
C VAL A 75 -31.00 -5.75 -12.15
N LEU A 76 -31.08 -4.46 -11.89
CA LEU A 76 -31.14 -3.41 -12.90
C LEU A 76 -29.77 -2.77 -13.06
N ILE A 77 -29.20 -2.77 -14.26
CA ILE A 77 -27.91 -2.11 -14.51
C ILE A 77 -28.09 -0.59 -14.52
N LEU A 78 -27.33 0.11 -13.68
CA LEU A 78 -27.35 1.56 -13.53
C LEU A 78 -26.28 2.24 -14.39
N GLY A 79 -25.13 1.59 -14.60
CA GLY A 79 -23.99 2.17 -15.29
C GLY A 79 -22.73 1.33 -15.15
N GLY A 80 -21.58 1.95 -15.37
CA GLY A 80 -20.27 1.33 -15.19
C GLY A 80 -19.22 2.36 -14.78
N THR A 81 -17.98 1.90 -14.68
CA THR A 81 -16.83 2.77 -14.45
C THR A 81 -16.32 3.31 -15.80
N PRO A 82 -15.99 4.60 -15.91
CA PRO A 82 -15.39 5.17 -17.12
C PRO A 82 -14.12 4.41 -17.54
N GLY A 83 -14.14 3.80 -18.73
CA GLY A 83 -12.99 3.06 -19.28
C GLY A 83 -12.88 1.60 -18.81
N GLY A 84 -13.70 1.15 -17.86
CA GLY A 84 -13.77 -0.24 -17.42
C GLY A 84 -14.75 -1.05 -18.26
N ALA A 85 -14.26 -1.98 -19.09
CA ALA A 85 -15.12 -2.82 -19.92
C ALA A 85 -15.95 -3.81 -19.07
N GLY A 86 -15.36 -4.34 -17.98
CA GLY A 86 -15.95 -5.40 -17.17
C GLY A 86 -16.78 -4.97 -15.95
N THR A 87 -16.81 -3.69 -15.57
CA THR A 87 -17.45 -3.31 -14.30
C THR A 87 -18.83 -2.68 -14.50
N ARG A 88 -19.85 -3.14 -13.75
CA ARG A 88 -21.23 -2.60 -13.81
C ARG A 88 -21.79 -2.27 -12.44
N TYR A 89 -22.32 -1.06 -12.28
CA TYR A 89 -23.18 -0.73 -11.15
C TYR A 89 -24.56 -1.33 -11.40
N PHE A 90 -25.12 -1.97 -10.39
CA PHE A 90 -26.45 -2.55 -10.45
C PHE A 90 -27.27 -2.21 -9.22
N LEU A 91 -28.59 -2.24 -9.36
CA LEU A 91 -29.56 -2.18 -8.29
C LEU A 91 -30.21 -3.55 -8.14
N ASP A 92 -30.08 -4.16 -6.97
CA ASP A 92 -30.91 -5.31 -6.60
C ASP A 92 -32.34 -4.81 -6.34
N ILE A 93 -33.26 -5.21 -7.21
CA ILE A 93 -34.65 -4.72 -7.21
C ILE A 93 -35.38 -5.11 -5.92
N ARG A 94 -35.01 -6.23 -5.30
CA ARG A 94 -35.68 -6.74 -4.09
C ARG A 94 -35.17 -6.06 -2.83
N SER A 95 -33.86 -5.90 -2.71
CA SER A 95 -33.26 -5.34 -1.49
C SER A 95 -33.09 -3.82 -1.52
N GLY A 96 -33.13 -3.20 -2.70
CA GLY A 96 -32.84 -1.79 -2.89
C GLY A 96 -31.35 -1.47 -2.73
N VAL A 97 -30.46 -2.46 -2.65
CA VAL A 97 -29.01 -2.24 -2.49
C VAL A 97 -28.39 -1.95 -3.86
N VAL A 98 -27.48 -0.97 -3.89
CA VAL A 98 -26.63 -0.71 -5.06
C VAL A 98 -25.33 -1.48 -4.90
N GLY A 99 -24.98 -2.29 -5.90
CA GLY A 99 -23.75 -3.07 -5.95
C GLY A 99 -22.90 -2.75 -7.17
N LEU A 100 -21.67 -3.28 -7.16
CA LEU A 100 -20.73 -3.26 -8.27
C LEU A 100 -20.45 -4.70 -8.65
N LEU A 101 -20.60 -5.00 -9.93
CA LEU A 101 -20.35 -6.30 -10.51
C LEU A 101 -19.09 -6.22 -11.35
N SER A 102 -18.10 -7.07 -11.07
CA SER A 102 -17.01 -7.37 -12.00
C SER A 102 -17.43 -8.52 -12.91
N LEU A 103 -17.29 -8.34 -14.21
CA LEU A 103 -17.55 -9.33 -15.26
C LEU A 103 -16.24 -9.89 -15.85
N ASP A 104 -15.10 -9.38 -15.41
CA ASP A 104 -13.79 -9.85 -15.84
C ASP A 104 -13.43 -11.09 -14.99
N GLY A 105 -13.58 -12.28 -15.59
CA GLY A 105 -13.35 -13.56 -14.91
C GLY A 105 -14.62 -14.13 -14.27
N GLU A 106 -14.48 -14.73 -13.09
CA GLU A 106 -15.62 -15.20 -12.30
C GLU A 106 -16.41 -13.99 -11.76
N PRO A 107 -17.74 -13.90 -12.01
CA PRO A 107 -18.51 -12.73 -11.59
C PRO A 107 -18.48 -12.50 -10.08
N GLN A 108 -17.92 -11.35 -9.68
CA GLN A 108 -17.87 -10.93 -8.28
C GLN A 108 -18.74 -9.70 -8.07
N ALA A 109 -19.54 -9.70 -7.00
CA ALA A 109 -20.41 -8.61 -6.66
C ALA A 109 -20.07 -8.05 -5.28
N GLU A 110 -19.88 -6.74 -5.20
CA GLU A 110 -19.66 -6.01 -3.95
C GLU A 110 -20.84 -5.06 -3.70
N ARG A 111 -21.20 -4.84 -2.44
CA ARG A 111 -22.16 -3.81 -2.05
C ARG A 111 -21.48 -2.45 -2.03
N ILE A 112 -22.04 -1.50 -2.77
CA ILE A 112 -21.51 -0.13 -2.90
C ILE A 112 -22.25 0.87 -2.05
N ASN A 113 -23.58 0.84 -2.09
CA ASN A 113 -24.40 1.73 -1.29
C ASN A 113 -25.66 1.04 -0.80
N SER A 114 -26.16 1.52 0.33
CA SER A 114 -27.37 1.00 0.97
C SER A 114 -28.65 1.30 0.20
N SER A 115 -28.66 2.30 -0.68
CA SER A 115 -29.82 2.67 -1.50
C SER A 115 -29.44 3.46 -2.75
N PRO A 116 -30.30 3.54 -3.79
CA PRO A 116 -30.11 4.42 -4.93
C PRO A 116 -30.05 5.90 -4.53
N ALA A 117 -30.85 6.31 -3.54
CA ALA A 117 -30.85 7.69 -3.04
C ALA A 117 -29.47 8.08 -2.48
N THR A 118 -28.84 7.18 -1.73
CA THR A 118 -27.50 7.40 -1.20
C THR A 118 -26.45 7.39 -2.31
N PHE A 119 -26.55 6.46 -3.26
CA PHE A 119 -25.65 6.39 -4.41
C PHE A 119 -25.66 7.69 -5.23
N VAL A 120 -26.84 8.24 -5.55
CA VAL A 120 -26.96 9.50 -6.29
C VAL A 120 -26.38 10.68 -5.50
N GLU A 121 -26.60 10.72 -4.19
CA GLU A 121 -26.00 11.75 -3.32
C GLU A 121 -24.47 11.65 -3.28
N PHE A 122 -23.88 10.44 -3.26
CA PHE A 122 -22.43 10.25 -3.38
C PHE A 122 -21.89 10.84 -4.69
N LEU A 123 -22.52 10.52 -5.82
CA LEU A 123 -22.13 11.03 -7.14
C LEU A 123 -22.24 12.56 -7.21
N ARG A 124 -23.29 13.14 -6.63
CA ARG A 124 -23.44 14.60 -6.54
C ARG A 124 -22.33 15.23 -5.73
N ARG A 125 -22.00 14.71 -4.54
CA ARG A 125 -20.96 15.30 -3.69
C ARG A 125 -19.57 15.21 -4.33
N LEU A 126 -19.28 14.11 -5.03
CA LEU A 126 -18.08 14.00 -5.87
C LEU A 126 -18.01 15.10 -6.92
N ARG A 127 -19.13 15.40 -7.60
CA ARG A 127 -19.20 16.49 -8.57
C ARG A 127 -19.03 17.86 -7.93
N LEU A 128 -19.64 18.10 -6.77
CA LEU A 128 -19.49 19.36 -6.04
C LEU A 128 -18.03 19.58 -5.59
N ARG A 129 -17.35 18.54 -5.09
CA ARG A 129 -15.90 18.59 -4.81
C ARG A 129 -15.12 18.97 -6.08
N GLN A 130 -15.36 18.28 -7.19
CA GLN A 130 -14.68 18.57 -8.45
C GLN A 130 -14.89 20.03 -8.91
N GLN A 131 -16.10 20.57 -8.73
CA GLN A 131 -16.39 21.97 -9.02
C GLN A 131 -15.66 22.93 -8.07
N ALA A 132 -15.60 22.62 -6.77
CA ALA A 132 -14.90 23.43 -5.78
C ALA A 132 -13.40 23.51 -6.08
N LEU A 133 -12.81 22.42 -6.54
CA LEU A 133 -11.39 22.36 -6.88
C LEU A 133 -11.03 23.05 -8.20
N ASN A 134 -12.01 23.35 -9.07
CA ASN A 134 -11.75 24.06 -10.32
C ASN A 134 -11.32 25.51 -10.05
N GLY A 135 -10.01 25.75 -10.03
CA GLY A 135 -9.40 27.06 -9.76
C GLY A 135 -9.10 27.32 -8.28
N ALA A 136 -9.24 26.31 -7.42
CA ALA A 136 -8.74 26.36 -6.05
C ALA A 136 -7.20 26.27 -6.03
N PRO A 137 -6.55 26.68 -4.93
CA PRO A 137 -5.12 26.43 -4.74
C PRO A 137 -4.83 24.93 -4.62
N ASP A 138 -3.63 24.52 -5.01
CA ASP A 138 -3.25 23.11 -5.15
C ASP A 138 -3.36 22.30 -3.84
N ASP A 139 -3.24 22.96 -2.68
CA ASP A 139 -3.36 22.34 -1.35
C ASP A 139 -4.81 22.10 -0.87
N ALA A 140 -5.80 22.62 -1.59
CA ALA A 140 -7.22 22.40 -1.25
C ALA A 140 -7.68 20.96 -1.56
N GLY A 141 -7.02 20.30 -2.52
CA GLY A 141 -7.37 18.96 -3.00
C GLY A 141 -7.49 17.91 -1.90
N PRO A 142 -6.42 17.63 -1.13
CA PRO A 142 -6.45 16.61 -0.08
C PRO A 142 -7.48 16.90 1.01
N ARG A 143 -7.54 18.15 1.46
CA ARG A 143 -8.47 18.56 2.51
C ARG A 143 -9.93 18.39 2.09
N ASP A 144 -10.28 18.83 0.88
CA ASP A 144 -11.64 18.69 0.36
C ASP A 144 -12.02 17.22 0.14
N THR A 145 -11.05 16.34 -0.19
CA THR A 145 -11.28 14.90 -0.26
C THR A 145 -11.50 14.27 1.11
N GLU A 146 -10.73 14.67 2.13
CA GLU A 146 -10.91 14.17 3.50
C GLU A 146 -12.27 14.60 4.07
N GLU A 147 -12.65 15.88 3.88
CA GLU A 147 -13.96 16.40 4.26
C GLU A 147 -15.08 15.66 3.50
N LEU A 148 -14.90 15.39 2.20
CA LEU A 148 -15.81 14.57 1.42
C LEU A 148 -15.93 13.15 2.01
N TRP A 149 -14.81 12.46 2.24
CA TRP A 149 -14.76 11.09 2.74
C TRP A 149 -15.50 10.95 4.07
N LEU A 150 -15.23 11.84 5.04
CA LEU A 150 -15.92 11.86 6.33
C LEU A 150 -17.43 12.04 6.14
N SER A 151 -17.84 12.96 5.27
CA SER A 151 -19.26 13.24 5.01
C SER A 151 -19.99 12.06 4.35
N LEU A 152 -19.31 11.31 3.48
CA LEU A 152 -19.86 10.14 2.80
C LEU A 152 -19.94 8.95 3.75
N LYS A 153 -18.93 8.78 4.60
CA LYS A 153 -18.89 7.74 5.64
C LYS A 153 -19.98 7.92 6.69
N GLU A 154 -20.29 9.16 7.06
CA GLU A 154 -21.44 9.46 7.92
C GLU A 154 -22.77 9.14 7.24
N LEU A 155 -22.88 9.42 5.94
CA LEU A 155 -24.09 9.20 5.15
C LEU A 155 -24.41 7.71 4.92
N ASP A 156 -23.37 6.89 4.66
CA ASP A 156 -23.52 5.44 4.43
C ASP A 156 -22.37 4.63 5.05
N PRO A 157 -22.34 4.44 6.38
CA PRO A 157 -21.26 3.73 7.04
C PRO A 157 -20.96 2.33 6.47
N PRO A 158 -21.97 1.51 6.05
CA PRO A 158 -21.72 0.22 5.41
C PRO A 158 -20.88 0.27 4.13
N ALA A 159 -20.86 1.39 3.41
CA ALA A 159 -20.11 1.58 2.17
C ALA A 159 -18.59 1.75 2.38
N PHE A 160 -18.17 1.95 3.64
CA PHE A 160 -16.76 2.17 4.05
C PHE A 160 -16.38 1.20 5.18
N ARG A 161 -16.97 0.00 5.20
CA ARG A 161 -16.68 -0.99 6.23
C ARG A 161 -15.27 -1.56 6.06
N ASP A 162 -14.82 -1.70 4.82
CA ASP A 162 -13.51 -2.23 4.46
C ASP A 162 -12.63 -1.13 3.83
N ALA A 163 -11.32 -1.20 4.10
CA ALA A 163 -10.34 -0.37 3.40
C ALA A 163 -10.27 -0.75 1.92
N GLU A 164 -10.58 -2.00 1.58
CA GLU A 164 -10.63 -2.48 0.20
C GLU A 164 -11.98 -2.24 -0.49
N SER A 165 -12.95 -1.63 0.20
CA SER A 165 -14.23 -1.28 -0.41
C SER A 165 -14.03 -0.31 -1.57
N TRP A 166 -14.81 -0.46 -2.63
CA TRP A 166 -14.70 0.38 -3.83
C TRP A 166 -14.64 1.89 -3.55
N TRP A 167 -15.47 2.41 -2.64
CA TRP A 167 -15.44 3.85 -2.30
C TRP A 167 -14.18 4.27 -1.57
N SER A 168 -13.58 3.40 -0.76
CA SER A 168 -12.29 3.66 -0.12
C SER A 168 -11.20 3.82 -1.20
N MET A 169 -11.13 2.87 -2.15
CA MET A 169 -10.19 2.94 -3.28
C MET A 169 -10.39 4.18 -4.17
N VAL A 170 -11.65 4.56 -4.45
CA VAL A 170 -11.94 5.77 -5.22
C VAL A 170 -11.46 7.03 -4.50
N MET A 171 -11.60 7.10 -3.18
CA MET A 171 -11.13 8.25 -2.39
C MET A 171 -9.61 8.30 -2.34
N ASP A 172 -8.95 7.15 -2.24
CA ASP A 172 -7.49 7.05 -2.30
C ASP A 172 -6.95 7.52 -3.67
N ASP A 173 -7.55 7.10 -4.78
CA ASP A 173 -7.14 7.57 -6.12
C ASP A 173 -7.39 9.08 -6.29
N LEU A 174 -8.46 9.63 -5.70
CA LEU A 174 -8.72 11.07 -5.71
C LEU A 174 -7.73 11.87 -4.85
N MET A 175 -7.18 11.27 -3.79
CA MET A 175 -6.09 11.83 -2.98
C MET A 175 -4.74 11.76 -3.71
N ASP A 176 -4.51 10.72 -4.51
CA ASP A 176 -3.25 10.51 -5.24
C ASP A 176 -3.18 11.33 -6.55
N ARG A 177 -4.30 11.48 -7.28
CA ARG A 177 -4.33 12.23 -8.54
C ARG A 177 -4.10 13.73 -8.41
N SER A 178 -4.46 14.36 -7.29
CA SER A 178 -4.08 15.77 -7.05
C SER A 178 -2.56 15.93 -7.03
N HIS A 179 -1.83 14.93 -6.52
CA HIS A 179 -0.37 14.95 -6.53
C HIS A 179 0.24 14.66 -7.89
N VAL A 180 -0.37 13.81 -8.74
CA VAL A 180 0.17 13.51 -10.08
C VAL A 180 0.17 14.74 -11.00
N ASP A 181 -0.90 15.54 -10.97
CA ASP A 181 -0.98 16.76 -11.77
C ASP A 181 -0.10 17.89 -11.21
N GLU A 182 0.06 17.97 -9.89
CA GLU A 182 0.99 18.88 -9.20
C GLU A 182 2.47 18.53 -9.49
N VAL A 183 2.85 17.26 -9.38
CA VAL A 183 4.21 16.77 -9.70
C VAL A 183 4.53 17.00 -11.17
N ARG A 184 3.56 16.85 -12.09
CA ARG A 184 3.76 17.14 -13.51
C ARG A 184 4.01 18.63 -13.78
N ALA A 185 3.28 19.53 -13.12
CA ALA A 185 3.47 20.98 -13.25
C ALA A 185 4.81 21.44 -12.62
N PHE A 186 5.13 20.93 -11.43
CA PHE A 186 6.37 21.20 -10.71
C PHE A 186 7.61 20.72 -11.48
N LEU A 187 7.57 19.50 -12.06
CA LEU A 187 8.68 18.96 -12.85
C LEU A 187 8.92 19.74 -14.16
N GLN A 188 7.87 20.31 -14.77
CA GLN A 188 8.02 21.20 -15.93
C GLN A 188 8.71 22.52 -15.55
N GLN A 189 8.38 23.09 -14.39
CA GLN A 189 9.04 24.28 -13.86
C GLN A 189 10.51 24.01 -13.48
N ARG A 190 10.79 22.89 -12.79
CA ARG A 190 12.15 22.47 -12.42
C ARG A 190 13.05 22.16 -13.61
N ARG A 191 12.50 21.65 -14.72
CA ARG A 191 13.24 21.49 -16.00
C ARG A 191 13.67 22.84 -16.60
N ALA A 192 12.85 23.88 -16.46
CA ALA A 192 13.17 25.23 -16.91
C ALA A 192 14.25 25.88 -16.03
N GLU A 193 14.24 25.61 -14.73
CA GLU A 193 15.21 26.13 -13.76
C GLU A 193 16.56 25.38 -13.79
N ALA A 194 16.55 24.06 -13.93
CA ALA A 194 17.76 23.24 -13.98
C ALA A 194 18.60 23.44 -15.26
N GLY A 195 17.97 23.89 -16.35
CA GLY A 195 18.68 24.35 -17.55
C GLY A 195 19.57 25.58 -17.31
N ALA A 196 19.36 26.31 -16.20
CA ALA A 196 20.05 27.56 -15.89
C ALA A 196 21.14 27.46 -14.81
N ALA A 197 21.20 26.36 -14.04
CA ALA A 197 21.96 26.33 -12.77
C ALA A 197 23.17 25.38 -12.72
N SER A 198 23.48 24.64 -13.78
CA SER A 198 24.56 23.63 -13.76
C SER A 198 25.96 24.23 -13.96
N SER A 199 26.47 24.94 -12.94
CA SER A 199 27.91 25.17 -12.75
C SER A 199 28.22 25.44 -11.27
N GLY A 200 28.77 24.45 -10.55
CA GLY A 200 29.25 24.68 -9.18
C GLY A 200 29.58 23.42 -8.36
N THR A 201 30.80 22.90 -8.55
CA THR A 201 31.72 22.24 -7.59
C THR A 201 31.21 21.66 -6.27
N GLY A 202 31.42 20.34 -6.11
CA GLY A 202 31.23 19.58 -4.87
C GLY A 202 32.39 19.69 -3.88
N THR A 203 32.05 19.50 -2.60
CA THR A 203 32.97 19.55 -1.45
C THR A 203 32.92 18.20 -0.72
N ALA A 204 34.09 17.61 -0.44
CA ALA A 204 34.24 16.32 0.22
C ALA A 204 33.95 16.41 1.73
N ALA A 205 33.08 15.52 2.23
CA ALA A 205 32.70 15.42 3.63
C ALA A 205 33.77 14.71 4.47
N ALA A 206 34.10 15.31 5.62
CA ALA A 206 35.02 14.77 6.61
C ALA A 206 34.38 13.57 7.33
N SER A 207 35.12 12.47 7.43
CA SER A 207 34.65 11.23 8.07
C SER A 207 34.51 11.40 9.59
N GLU A 208 33.29 11.24 10.11
CA GLU A 208 33.05 11.14 11.55
C GLU A 208 33.80 9.93 12.16
N PRO A 209 34.22 10.01 13.44
CA PRO A 209 34.80 8.87 14.14
C PRO A 209 33.83 7.67 14.14
N ARG A 210 34.31 6.50 13.70
CA ARG A 210 33.51 5.26 13.68
C ARG A 210 33.04 4.93 15.11
N ARG A 211 31.73 4.91 15.31
CA ARG A 211 31.08 4.45 16.54
C ARG A 211 31.39 2.96 16.77
N SER A 212 31.49 2.57 18.04
CA SER A 212 31.68 1.16 18.41
C SER A 212 30.47 0.30 17.99
N GLN A 213 30.63 -1.02 17.88
CA GLN A 213 29.51 -1.93 17.60
C GLN A 213 28.50 -1.92 18.76
N ARG A 214 28.96 -1.72 20.01
CA ARG A 214 28.08 -1.58 21.17
C ARG A 214 27.16 -0.37 21.07
N GLU A 215 27.70 0.81 20.75
CA GLU A 215 26.88 2.02 20.57
C GLU A 215 25.87 1.85 19.43
N ARG A 216 26.26 1.19 18.34
CA ARG A 216 25.38 0.88 17.22
C ARG A 216 24.28 -0.12 17.59
N PHE A 217 24.61 -1.13 18.39
CA PHE A 217 23.65 -2.08 18.94
C PHE A 217 22.63 -1.37 19.84
N ASP A 218 23.10 -0.53 20.77
CA ASP A 218 22.23 0.24 21.66
C ASP A 218 21.34 1.23 20.87
N ARG A 219 21.84 1.82 19.76
CA ARG A 219 21.02 2.65 18.85
C ARG A 219 19.96 1.86 18.10
N ALA A 220 20.29 0.65 17.62
CA ALA A 220 19.31 -0.21 16.96
C ALA A 220 18.16 -0.54 17.91
N LEU A 221 18.49 -0.87 19.17
CA LEU A 221 17.51 -1.08 20.24
C LEU A 221 16.68 0.18 20.53
N GLY A 222 17.31 1.36 20.57
CA GLY A 222 16.62 2.63 20.76
C GLY A 222 15.58 2.89 19.66
N ARG A 223 15.93 2.63 18.40
CA ARG A 223 15.00 2.77 17.26
C ARG A 223 13.81 1.81 17.37
N LEU A 224 14.05 0.54 17.74
CA LEU A 224 12.96 -0.39 17.97
C LEU A 224 12.05 0.11 19.10
N THR A 225 12.60 0.68 20.17
CA THR A 225 11.77 1.30 21.23
C THR A 225 10.98 2.51 20.74
N ASP A 226 11.55 3.36 19.90
CA ASP A 226 10.83 4.47 19.27
C ASP A 226 9.68 3.97 18.36
N GLU A 227 9.83 2.78 17.78
CA GLU A 227 8.79 2.06 17.00
C GLU A 227 7.80 1.27 17.89
N GLY A 228 7.89 1.38 19.22
CA GLY A 228 6.95 0.77 20.17
C GLY A 228 7.40 -0.55 20.80
N TRP A 229 8.61 -1.04 20.49
CA TRP A 229 9.14 -2.26 21.12
C TRP A 229 9.56 -2.02 22.57
N GLN A 230 9.22 -2.95 23.44
CA GLN A 230 9.59 -2.93 24.86
C GLN A 230 10.71 -3.92 25.14
N ILE A 231 11.85 -3.41 25.61
CA ILE A 231 12.95 -4.25 26.09
C ILE A 231 12.63 -4.66 27.54
N VAL A 232 12.49 -5.95 27.77
CA VAL A 232 12.10 -6.55 29.05
C VAL A 232 13.12 -7.58 29.51
N ASP A 233 13.13 -7.90 30.82
CA ASP A 233 13.92 -9.02 31.32
C ASP A 233 13.28 -10.37 30.97
N ALA A 234 14.07 -11.45 31.08
CA ALA A 234 13.64 -12.81 30.76
C ALA A 234 12.46 -13.30 31.61
N GLY A 235 12.31 -12.81 32.85
CA GLY A 235 11.20 -13.17 33.73
C GLY A 235 9.89 -12.57 33.25
N ARG A 236 9.88 -11.28 32.91
CA ARG A 236 8.73 -10.61 32.30
C ARG A 236 8.42 -11.20 30.92
N PHE A 237 9.43 -11.46 30.09
CA PHE A 237 9.24 -12.10 28.80
C PHE A 237 8.59 -13.50 28.93
N ALA A 238 8.98 -14.30 29.93
CA ALA A 238 8.35 -15.61 30.15
C ALA A 238 6.92 -15.51 30.69
N ALA A 239 6.60 -14.45 31.46
CA ALA A 239 5.29 -14.28 32.08
C ALA A 239 4.24 -13.64 31.15
N ASP A 240 4.66 -12.76 30.24
CA ASP A 240 3.79 -11.91 29.42
C ASP A 240 3.54 -12.51 28.03
N THR A 241 2.63 -13.48 27.92
CA THR A 241 2.37 -14.21 26.67
C THR A 241 1.41 -13.52 25.69
N GLU A 242 0.81 -12.39 26.09
CA GLU A 242 -0.25 -11.71 25.32
C GLU A 242 0.23 -10.41 24.69
N THR A 243 1.29 -9.78 25.21
CA THR A 243 1.79 -8.51 24.68
C THR A 243 2.70 -8.73 23.48
N SER A 244 2.35 -8.07 22.36
CA SER A 244 3.20 -7.95 21.16
C SER A 244 4.26 -6.85 21.35
N GLY A 245 5.36 -6.94 20.59
CA GLY A 245 6.43 -5.96 20.61
C GLY A 245 7.35 -6.08 21.82
N LEU A 246 7.63 -7.28 22.32
CA LEU A 246 8.58 -7.50 23.42
C LEU A 246 9.93 -7.99 22.90
N LEU A 247 11.02 -7.46 23.47
CA LEU A 247 12.38 -7.95 23.26
C LEU A 247 12.99 -8.37 24.59
N SER A 248 13.65 -9.52 24.64
CA SER A 248 14.45 -9.95 25.78
C SER A 248 15.89 -10.20 25.35
N LEU A 249 16.81 -9.51 26.01
CA LEU A 249 18.25 -9.62 25.81
C LEU A 249 18.83 -10.65 26.78
N PRO A 250 19.98 -11.28 26.46
CA PRO A 250 20.58 -12.27 27.35
C PRO A 250 21.16 -11.57 28.59
N ALA A 251 21.06 -12.22 29.76
CA ALA A 251 21.49 -11.63 31.03
C ALA A 251 23.01 -11.34 31.06
N ASP A 252 23.78 -12.03 30.23
CA ASP A 252 25.23 -11.87 30.07
C ASP A 252 25.59 -10.91 28.93
N LEU A 253 24.68 -10.03 28.46
CA LEU A 253 24.90 -9.12 27.31
C LEU A 253 26.25 -8.38 27.34
N ALA A 254 26.74 -7.98 28.52
CA ALA A 254 28.03 -7.33 28.66
C ALA A 254 29.22 -8.21 28.21
N ASP A 255 29.13 -9.53 28.39
CA ASP A 255 30.17 -10.51 28.05
C ASP A 255 30.23 -10.82 26.55
N HIS A 256 29.32 -10.25 25.75
CA HIS A 256 29.31 -10.33 24.29
C HIS A 256 30.12 -9.21 23.62
N PHE A 257 30.50 -8.17 24.38
CA PHE A 257 31.28 -7.05 23.87
C PHE A 257 32.65 -6.99 24.57
N ALA A 258 33.71 -6.76 23.78
CA ALA A 258 35.02 -6.40 24.33
C ALA A 258 34.98 -5.01 24.98
N PRO A 259 35.96 -4.62 25.82
CA PRO A 259 36.00 -3.29 26.46
C PRO A 259 35.97 -2.10 25.48
N GLY A 260 36.36 -2.30 24.23
CA GLY A 260 36.26 -1.30 23.15
C GLY A 260 34.90 -1.25 22.44
N GLY A 261 33.91 -2.01 22.92
CA GLY A 261 32.58 -2.09 22.31
C GLY A 261 32.52 -2.90 21.01
N VAL A 262 33.54 -3.72 20.73
CA VAL A 262 33.52 -4.68 19.60
C VAL A 262 32.72 -5.91 20.02
N LEU A 263 31.78 -6.34 19.21
CA LEU A 263 30.98 -7.54 19.39
C LEU A 263 31.85 -8.78 19.12
N VAL A 264 32.11 -9.55 20.17
CA VAL A 264 33.01 -10.72 20.14
C VAL A 264 32.27 -12.06 20.26
N LYS A 265 30.98 -12.02 20.56
CA LYS A 265 30.08 -13.18 20.59
C LYS A 265 28.72 -12.79 20.03
N ASP A 266 28.04 -13.77 19.45
CA ASP A 266 26.69 -13.60 18.92
C ASP A 266 25.68 -13.31 20.04
N VAL A 267 24.83 -12.31 19.85
CA VAL A 267 23.77 -11.96 20.81
C VAL A 267 22.46 -12.56 20.35
N ALA A 268 21.96 -13.57 21.07
CA ALA A 268 20.60 -14.08 20.88
C ALA A 268 19.57 -13.14 21.52
N ILE A 269 18.66 -12.62 20.73
CA ILE A 269 17.59 -11.70 21.14
C ILE A 269 16.27 -12.45 20.98
N SER A 270 15.57 -12.68 22.09
CA SER A 270 14.21 -13.22 22.03
C SER A 270 13.23 -12.10 21.69
N TRP A 271 12.25 -12.40 20.84
CA TRP A 271 11.21 -11.46 20.42
C TRP A 271 9.83 -12.09 20.56
N ARG A 272 8.82 -11.26 20.82
CA ARG A 272 7.41 -11.66 20.80
C ARG A 272 6.57 -10.63 20.06
N GLY A 273 5.83 -11.09 19.05
CA GLY A 273 5.03 -10.28 18.14
C GLY A 273 5.89 -9.37 17.26
N GLY A 274 5.25 -8.67 16.32
CA GLY A 274 5.95 -7.85 15.33
C GLY A 274 6.62 -8.68 14.22
N LEU A 275 7.36 -8.01 13.35
CA LEU A 275 7.99 -8.61 12.17
C LEU A 275 9.51 -8.76 12.38
N PRO A 276 10.07 -9.97 12.30
CA PRO A 276 11.52 -10.18 12.40
C PRO A 276 12.33 -9.45 11.31
N SER A 277 11.76 -9.29 10.11
CA SER A 277 12.34 -8.49 9.01
C SER A 277 12.59 -7.02 9.42
N ARG A 278 11.72 -6.48 10.27
CA ARG A 278 11.86 -5.11 10.79
C ARG A 278 13.05 -5.00 11.71
N MET A 279 13.22 -5.98 12.61
CA MET A 279 14.41 -6.07 13.46
C MET A 279 15.67 -6.18 12.61
N GLN A 280 15.66 -7.02 11.57
CA GLN A 280 16.79 -7.18 10.67
C GLN A 280 17.16 -5.85 9.99
N SER A 281 16.17 -5.12 9.49
CA SER A 281 16.35 -3.82 8.83
C SER A 281 16.87 -2.72 9.77
N VAL A 282 16.37 -2.66 11.01
CA VAL A 282 16.80 -1.66 12.00
C VAL A 282 18.24 -1.90 12.44
N PHE A 283 18.65 -3.16 12.63
CA PHE A 283 20.05 -3.47 12.93
C PHE A 283 20.97 -3.23 11.72
N ALA A 284 20.49 -3.50 10.50
CA ALA A 284 21.24 -3.20 9.28
C ALA A 284 21.51 -1.70 9.10
N ARG A 285 20.59 -0.81 9.52
CA ARG A 285 20.82 0.66 9.57
C ARG A 285 22.02 1.03 10.44
N GLU A 286 22.29 0.24 11.45
CA GLU A 286 23.43 0.44 12.35
C GLU A 286 24.65 -0.41 11.91
N GLY A 287 24.61 -0.99 10.71
CA GLY A 287 25.69 -1.80 10.14
C GLY A 287 25.97 -3.07 10.94
N LEU A 288 24.93 -3.64 11.56
CA LEU A 288 24.94 -4.91 12.28
C LEU A 288 24.13 -5.95 11.50
N VAL A 289 24.61 -7.19 11.50
CA VAL A 289 23.91 -8.30 10.85
C VAL A 289 23.13 -9.07 11.90
N VAL A 290 21.82 -9.17 11.70
CA VAL A 290 20.93 -10.01 12.50
C VAL A 290 20.49 -11.19 11.67
N SER A 291 20.71 -12.39 12.21
CA SER A 291 20.26 -13.64 11.63
C SER A 291 18.82 -13.92 12.06
N VAL A 292 17.91 -14.13 11.11
CA VAL A 292 16.52 -14.54 11.34
C VAL A 292 16.38 -16.01 10.95
N PRO A 293 16.24 -16.94 11.91
CA PRO A 293 16.07 -18.36 11.61
C PRO A 293 14.83 -18.62 10.74
N GLY A 294 14.93 -19.54 9.78
CA GLY A 294 13.83 -19.92 8.89
C GLY A 294 13.59 -18.97 7.71
N GLN A 295 14.26 -17.83 7.64
CA GLN A 295 14.17 -16.91 6.50
C GLN A 295 15.00 -17.46 5.31
N ALA A 296 14.31 -17.72 4.20
CA ALA A 296 14.83 -18.26 2.92
C ALA A 296 15.58 -19.62 2.94
N GLU A 297 15.32 -20.50 3.90
CA GLU A 297 15.58 -21.94 3.71
C GLU A 297 14.51 -22.62 2.81
N GLN A 298 13.65 -21.83 2.15
CA GLN A 298 12.54 -22.24 1.28
C GLN A 298 12.96 -22.80 -0.09
N ASP A 299 14.23 -23.17 -0.27
CA ASP A 299 14.74 -23.81 -1.50
C ASP A 299 14.05 -25.16 -1.80
N ASP A 300 13.37 -25.77 -0.81
CA ASP A 300 12.73 -27.08 -0.98
C ASP A 300 11.25 -27.02 -1.42
N ASP A 301 10.58 -25.85 -1.39
CA ASP A 301 9.12 -25.73 -1.66
C ASP A 301 8.74 -24.88 -2.88
N HIS A 302 9.67 -24.19 -3.54
CA HIS A 302 9.33 -23.46 -4.78
C HIS A 302 8.87 -24.40 -5.90
N ASP A 303 9.48 -25.59 -6.00
CA ASP A 303 9.00 -26.63 -6.92
C ASP A 303 7.60 -27.13 -6.53
N ALA A 304 7.27 -27.15 -5.23
CA ALA A 304 5.94 -27.54 -4.76
C ALA A 304 4.86 -26.51 -5.10
N LEU A 305 5.20 -25.21 -5.11
CA LEU A 305 4.29 -24.14 -5.54
C LEU A 305 3.98 -24.19 -7.04
N LEU A 306 4.91 -24.67 -7.87
CA LEU A 306 4.68 -24.87 -9.31
C LEU A 306 3.70 -26.01 -9.61
N ASP A 307 3.52 -26.94 -8.67
CA ASP A 307 2.58 -28.06 -8.76
C ASP A 307 1.17 -27.71 -8.25
N LEU A 308 0.99 -26.54 -7.62
CA LEU A 308 -0.33 -26.07 -7.18
C LEU A 308 -1.13 -25.53 -8.37
N ASP A 309 -2.44 -25.75 -8.34
CA ASP A 309 -3.33 -25.05 -9.27
C ASP A 309 -3.51 -23.58 -8.85
N ALA A 310 -4.07 -22.78 -9.76
CA ALA A 310 -4.21 -21.34 -9.55
C ALA A 310 -5.09 -20.98 -8.33
N ASP A 311 -6.09 -21.81 -8.02
CA ASP A 311 -7.01 -21.57 -6.92
C ASP A 311 -6.32 -21.82 -5.57
N GLU A 312 -5.56 -22.90 -5.48
CA GLU A 312 -4.77 -23.25 -4.29
C GLU A 312 -3.63 -22.27 -4.05
N LEU A 313 -2.97 -21.80 -5.11
CA LEU A 313 -1.96 -20.75 -5.03
C LEU A 313 -2.58 -19.43 -4.53
N SER A 314 -3.76 -19.05 -5.04
CA SER A 314 -4.48 -17.86 -4.58
C SER A 314 -4.84 -17.98 -3.10
N ARG A 315 -5.38 -19.13 -2.67
CA ARG A 315 -5.74 -19.38 -1.27
C ARG A 315 -4.54 -19.26 -0.34
N GLN A 316 -3.39 -19.83 -0.72
CA GLN A 316 -2.17 -19.73 0.09
C GLN A 316 -1.63 -18.30 0.15
N ALA A 317 -1.73 -17.54 -0.94
CA ALA A 317 -1.36 -16.13 -0.96
C ALA A 317 -2.26 -15.31 -0.02
N ASP A 318 -3.57 -15.54 -0.04
CA ASP A 318 -4.53 -14.86 0.83
C ASP A 318 -4.27 -15.20 2.31
N GLU A 319 -4.03 -16.47 2.64
CA GLU A 319 -3.69 -16.90 4.01
C GLU A 319 -2.37 -16.29 4.51
N ALA A 320 -1.36 -16.23 3.66
CA ALA A 320 -0.09 -15.58 3.98
C ALA A 320 -0.27 -14.08 4.22
N MET A 321 -1.13 -13.43 3.42
CA MET A 321 -1.43 -12.01 3.55
C MET A 321 -2.22 -11.71 4.82
N GLU A 322 -3.26 -12.51 5.13
CA GLU A 322 -4.03 -12.41 6.37
C GLU A 322 -3.12 -12.57 7.60
N ALA A 323 -2.22 -13.57 7.58
CA ALA A 323 -1.25 -13.77 8.65
C ALA A 323 -0.31 -12.57 8.82
N LEU A 324 0.17 -11.99 7.72
CA LEU A 324 1.04 -10.82 7.73
C LEU A 324 0.34 -9.58 8.28
N PHE A 325 -0.89 -9.29 7.85
CA PHE A 325 -1.70 -8.19 8.39
C PHE A 325 -2.01 -8.39 9.87
N ALA A 326 -2.37 -9.61 10.27
CA ALA A 326 -2.65 -9.91 11.66
C ALA A 326 -1.39 -9.76 12.54
N ALA A 327 -0.20 -10.04 12.02
CA ALA A 327 1.07 -9.80 12.71
C ALA A 327 1.35 -8.29 12.87
N VAL A 328 1.16 -7.50 11.81
CA VAL A 328 1.37 -6.04 11.82
C VAL A 328 0.39 -5.32 12.75
N HIS A 329 -0.88 -5.74 12.78
CA HIS A 329 -1.92 -5.12 13.60
C HIS A 329 -2.08 -5.77 14.98
N GLY A 330 -1.30 -6.82 15.31
CA GLY A 330 -1.38 -7.54 16.58
C GLY A 330 -2.72 -8.22 16.81
N LEU A 331 -3.38 -8.71 15.75
CA LEU A 331 -4.70 -9.35 15.80
C LEU A 331 -4.61 -10.83 16.21
N ASN A 332 -3.47 -11.47 15.96
CA ASN A 332 -3.21 -12.85 16.34
C ASN A 332 -2.49 -12.94 17.69
N LYS A 333 -2.52 -14.14 18.30
CA LYS A 333 -1.62 -14.45 19.41
C LYS A 333 -0.19 -14.15 18.93
N PRO A 334 0.59 -13.31 19.65
CA PRO A 334 1.88 -12.89 19.16
C PRO A 334 2.80 -14.10 19.07
N GLU A 335 3.39 -14.29 17.89
CA GLU A 335 4.43 -15.29 17.69
C GLU A 335 5.64 -14.98 18.55
N GLU A 336 6.44 -15.99 18.88
CA GLU A 336 7.67 -15.80 19.61
C GLU A 336 8.81 -16.54 18.92
N GLY A 337 10.00 -15.97 19.00
CA GLY A 337 11.18 -16.56 18.41
C GLY A 337 12.45 -15.94 18.95
N PHE A 338 13.54 -16.23 18.26
CA PHE A 338 14.83 -15.59 18.53
C PHE A 338 15.45 -15.13 17.21
N VAL A 339 16.17 -14.03 17.28
CA VAL A 339 17.09 -13.59 16.22
C VAL A 339 18.48 -13.49 16.82
N THR A 340 19.52 -13.56 15.99
CA THR A 340 20.90 -13.57 16.46
C THR A 340 21.69 -12.43 15.83
N CYS A 341 22.08 -11.42 16.62
CA CYS A 341 23.04 -10.41 16.15
C CYS A 341 24.43 -11.05 16.07
N LEU A 342 24.96 -11.21 14.86
CA LEU A 342 26.19 -11.97 14.61
C LEU A 342 27.44 -11.15 14.95
N ALA A 343 28.38 -11.78 15.66
CA ALA A 343 29.75 -11.30 15.79
C ALA A 343 30.51 -11.60 14.49
N GLY A 344 30.98 -10.56 13.82
CA GLY A 344 31.70 -10.72 12.56
C GLY A 344 32.23 -9.39 12.02
N ASP A 345 33.03 -9.50 10.97
CA ASP A 345 33.54 -8.33 10.26
C ASP A 345 32.38 -7.55 9.63
N GLU A 346 32.38 -6.25 9.89
CA GLU A 346 31.42 -5.32 9.34
C GLU A 346 31.37 -5.42 7.80
N VAL A 347 30.16 -5.28 7.23
CA VAL A 347 29.91 -4.95 5.81
C VAL A 347 29.77 -6.14 4.83
N SER A 348 29.42 -7.36 5.23
CA SER A 348 29.16 -8.41 4.21
C SER A 348 27.73 -8.40 3.65
N SER A 349 26.69 -8.15 4.46
CA SER A 349 25.33 -8.43 4.00
C SER A 349 24.84 -7.46 2.93
N ASP A 350 24.09 -7.97 1.94
CA ASP A 350 23.40 -7.12 0.95
C ASP A 350 22.45 -6.13 1.64
N LEU A 351 21.69 -6.56 2.66
CA LEU A 351 20.77 -5.71 3.42
C LEU A 351 21.49 -4.50 4.04
N CYS A 352 22.66 -4.68 4.66
CA CYS A 352 23.46 -3.56 5.17
C CYS A 352 23.90 -2.60 4.06
N ARG A 353 24.19 -3.11 2.85
CA ARG A 353 24.56 -2.29 1.69
C ARG A 353 23.37 -1.51 1.12
N VAL A 354 22.19 -2.13 1.05
CA VAL A 354 20.94 -1.48 0.62
C VAL A 354 20.58 -0.36 1.59
N VAL A 355 20.54 -0.66 2.88
CA VAL A 355 20.14 0.31 3.91
C VAL A 355 21.12 1.48 4.00
N ARG A 356 22.43 1.25 3.81
CA ARG A 356 23.41 2.35 3.69
C ARG A 356 23.15 3.24 2.48
N ALA A 357 22.69 2.67 1.36
CA ALA A 357 22.27 3.46 0.21
C ALA A 357 21.02 4.30 0.55
N PHE A 358 20.09 3.74 1.33
CA PHE A 358 18.89 4.45 1.79
C PHE A 358 19.24 5.62 2.69
N ASP A 359 20.14 5.45 3.67
CA ASP A 359 20.60 6.56 4.52
C ASP A 359 21.20 7.71 3.67
N ARG A 360 21.98 7.39 2.63
CA ARG A 360 22.50 8.38 1.68
C ARG A 360 21.40 9.06 0.88
N LEU A 361 20.34 8.34 0.49
CA LEU A 361 19.18 8.93 -0.18
C LEU A 361 18.39 9.84 0.77
N THR A 362 18.25 9.47 2.04
CA THR A 362 17.66 10.31 3.08
C THR A 362 18.42 11.63 3.25
N GLU A 363 19.75 11.59 3.21
CA GLU A 363 20.58 12.81 3.19
C GLU A 363 20.32 13.71 1.96
N GLN A 364 19.81 13.15 0.85
CA GLN A 364 19.37 13.88 -0.36
C GLN A 364 17.88 14.27 -0.32
N GLY A 365 17.21 14.08 0.83
CA GLY A 365 15.80 14.41 1.05
C GLY A 365 14.81 13.41 0.46
N TYR A 366 15.20 12.14 0.32
CA TYR A 366 14.26 11.06 0.03
C TYR A 366 13.66 10.48 1.31
N PHE A 367 12.41 10.04 1.22
CA PHE A 367 11.86 9.05 2.13
C PHE A 367 12.35 7.67 1.71
N ALA A 368 13.43 7.22 2.34
CA ALA A 368 14.08 5.96 2.02
C ALA A 368 13.95 4.97 3.18
N GLU A 369 12.94 4.10 3.10
CA GLU A 369 12.57 3.19 4.20
C GLU A 369 12.65 1.72 3.78
N PRO A 370 13.44 0.89 4.49
CA PRO A 370 13.43 -0.54 4.31
C PRO A 370 12.16 -1.14 4.93
N ASP A 371 11.66 -2.24 4.35
CA ASP A 371 10.60 -3.05 4.97
C ASP A 371 9.46 -2.17 5.52
N LEU A 372 8.87 -1.36 4.64
CA LEU A 372 8.00 -0.27 5.04
C LEU A 372 6.60 -0.76 5.45
N TRP A 373 6.00 -1.63 4.63
CA TRP A 373 4.66 -2.15 4.83
C TRP A 373 4.47 -3.48 4.09
N PRO A 374 3.53 -4.36 4.51
CA PRO A 374 3.19 -5.60 3.80
C PRO A 374 2.92 -5.43 2.31
N THR A 375 2.08 -4.46 1.94
CA THR A 375 1.60 -4.25 0.57
C THR A 375 2.15 -2.96 -0.03
N VAL A 376 2.22 -2.91 -1.37
CA VAL A 376 2.70 -1.73 -2.10
C VAL A 376 1.76 -0.54 -1.89
N SER A 377 0.44 -0.75 -1.92
CA SER A 377 -0.56 0.30 -1.69
C SER A 377 -0.44 0.91 -0.29
N GLY A 378 -0.40 0.09 0.76
CA GLY A 378 -0.23 0.59 2.12
C GLY A 378 1.12 1.28 2.33
N ALA A 379 2.20 0.77 1.71
CA ALA A 379 3.50 1.44 1.75
C ALA A 379 3.45 2.85 1.12
N TRP A 380 2.76 3.01 -0.02
CA TRP A 380 2.55 4.33 -0.63
C TRP A 380 1.67 5.25 0.22
N GLN A 381 0.66 4.71 0.92
CA GLN A 381 -0.11 5.46 1.90
C GLN A 381 0.80 6.04 2.99
N HIS A 382 1.72 5.25 3.55
CA HIS A 382 2.70 5.72 4.53
C HIS A 382 3.61 6.83 3.98
N VAL A 383 4.07 6.69 2.73
CA VAL A 383 4.86 7.74 2.04
C VAL A 383 4.05 9.03 1.88
N HIS A 384 2.76 8.91 1.55
CA HIS A 384 1.86 10.04 1.38
C HIS A 384 1.58 10.74 2.71
N GLU A 385 1.29 10.01 3.77
CA GLU A 385 1.10 10.54 5.13
C GLU A 385 2.36 11.25 5.66
N ALA A 386 3.55 10.79 5.24
CA ALA A 386 4.81 11.45 5.52
C ALA A 386 5.10 12.68 4.63
N GLY A 387 4.24 13.00 3.65
CA GLY A 387 4.40 14.11 2.72
C GLY A 387 5.58 13.94 1.75
N ALA A 388 5.95 12.71 1.41
CA ALA A 388 7.17 12.40 0.68
C ALA A 388 6.96 11.72 -0.69
N SER A 389 5.75 11.80 -1.25
CA SER A 389 5.35 11.16 -2.53
C SER A 389 6.25 11.53 -3.72
N ALA A 390 6.85 12.72 -3.73
CA ALA A 390 7.73 13.16 -4.82
C ALA A 390 9.14 12.54 -4.79
N LYS A 391 9.58 12.00 -3.64
CA LYS A 391 10.91 11.43 -3.43
C LYS A 391 10.85 10.30 -2.42
N ALA A 392 10.58 9.10 -2.90
CA ALA A 392 10.50 7.91 -2.08
C ALA A 392 11.28 6.76 -2.72
N VAL A 393 11.89 5.92 -1.89
CA VAL A 393 12.43 4.61 -2.29
C VAL A 393 12.20 3.63 -1.15
N PHE A 394 11.52 2.52 -1.40
CA PHE A 394 11.24 1.53 -0.36
C PHE A 394 11.01 0.15 -0.96
N TRP A 395 10.94 -0.87 -0.11
CA TRP A 395 10.39 -2.18 -0.47
C TRP A 395 9.38 -2.63 0.59
N THR A 396 8.57 -3.63 0.23
CA THR A 396 7.52 -4.16 1.10
C THR A 396 8.03 -5.30 1.98
N THR A 397 7.33 -5.58 3.08
CA THR A 397 7.66 -6.71 3.96
C THR A 397 7.63 -8.03 3.23
N GLN A 398 6.66 -8.23 2.34
CA GLN A 398 6.58 -9.44 1.53
C GLN A 398 7.86 -9.64 0.70
N ALA A 399 8.34 -8.59 0.03
CA ALA A 399 9.58 -8.65 -0.73
C ALA A 399 10.81 -8.86 0.17
N HIS A 400 10.79 -8.34 1.41
CA HIS A 400 11.85 -8.60 2.38
C HIS A 400 11.95 -10.09 2.70
N THR A 401 10.82 -10.73 3.04
CA THR A 401 10.79 -12.13 3.48
C THR A 401 11.18 -13.12 2.39
N SER A 402 10.95 -12.78 1.11
CA SER A 402 11.26 -13.66 -0.02
C SER A 402 12.67 -13.45 -0.58
N CYS A 403 13.20 -12.23 -0.55
CA CYS A 403 14.42 -11.91 -1.29
C CYS A 403 15.71 -12.01 -0.47
N PHE A 404 15.63 -12.07 0.86
CA PHE A 404 16.79 -12.13 1.76
C PHE A 404 16.89 -13.46 2.50
N ASP A 405 18.10 -14.01 2.56
CA ASP A 405 18.38 -15.14 3.46
C ASP A 405 18.35 -14.75 4.94
N ALA A 406 18.52 -15.76 5.79
CA ALA A 406 18.61 -15.59 7.24
C ALA A 406 19.62 -14.51 7.66
N ARG A 407 20.69 -14.25 6.90
CA ARG A 407 21.73 -13.25 7.21
C ARG A 407 21.51 -11.89 6.52
N GLY A 408 20.47 -11.75 5.71
CA GLY A 408 20.19 -10.54 4.96
C GLY A 408 21.04 -10.42 3.69
N ASP A 409 21.53 -11.52 3.14
CA ASP A 409 22.09 -11.55 1.78
C ASP A 409 20.97 -11.79 0.77
N LEU A 410 21.06 -11.14 -0.40
CA LEU A 410 20.04 -11.32 -1.44
C LEU A 410 20.18 -12.75 -2.00
N VAL A 411 19.07 -13.47 -2.01
CA VAL A 411 18.94 -14.78 -2.69
C VAL A 411 18.07 -14.69 -3.94
N ASP A 412 17.24 -13.65 -4.04
CA ASP A 412 16.38 -13.38 -5.18
C ASP A 412 16.35 -11.87 -5.53
N GLU A 413 15.67 -11.51 -6.61
CA GLU A 413 15.52 -10.15 -7.10
C GLU A 413 14.63 -9.32 -6.17
N LEU A 414 15.23 -8.37 -5.45
CA LEU A 414 14.48 -7.44 -4.62
C LEU A 414 13.96 -6.27 -5.46
N THR A 415 12.64 -6.13 -5.48
CA THR A 415 11.95 -5.03 -6.15
C THR A 415 11.83 -3.81 -5.24
N LEU A 416 12.29 -2.64 -5.69
CA LEU A 416 12.11 -1.36 -4.99
C LEU A 416 11.07 -0.49 -5.69
N GLN A 417 10.11 -0.03 -4.89
CA GLN A 417 9.19 1.04 -5.25
C GLN A 417 9.92 2.38 -5.16
N TRP A 418 9.60 3.31 -6.06
CA TRP A 418 10.33 4.57 -6.12
C TRP A 418 9.52 5.72 -6.72
N ALA A 419 9.90 6.93 -6.34
CA ALA A 419 9.54 8.19 -6.97
C ALA A 419 10.73 9.16 -6.87
N GLY A 420 10.92 10.01 -7.87
CA GLY A 420 11.96 11.06 -7.88
C GLY A 420 12.99 10.90 -9.00
N ASP A 421 14.25 11.26 -8.72
CA ASP A 421 15.34 11.17 -9.69
C ASP A 421 15.88 9.74 -9.80
N ARG A 422 15.54 9.07 -10.91
CA ARG A 422 15.96 7.70 -11.22
C ARG A 422 17.49 7.54 -11.24
N ASP A 423 18.19 8.45 -11.89
CA ASP A 423 19.61 8.29 -12.15
C ASP A 423 20.42 8.49 -10.85
N LEU A 424 19.95 9.37 -9.97
CA LEU A 424 20.48 9.52 -8.62
C LEU A 424 20.27 8.25 -7.78
N ILE A 425 19.06 7.69 -7.77
CA ILE A 425 18.75 6.45 -7.02
C ILE A 425 19.67 5.31 -7.49
N ALA A 426 19.76 5.10 -8.82
CA ALA A 426 20.62 4.10 -9.43
C ALA A 426 22.09 4.26 -9.02
N GLN A 427 22.59 5.50 -9.06
CA GLN A 427 23.97 5.83 -8.70
C GLN A 427 24.24 5.52 -7.22
N VAL A 428 23.35 5.94 -6.31
CA VAL A 428 23.54 5.74 -4.86
C VAL A 428 23.49 4.26 -4.50
N LEU A 429 22.57 3.50 -5.08
CA LEU A 429 22.48 2.05 -4.89
C LEU A 429 23.72 1.32 -5.43
N SER A 430 24.14 1.64 -6.65
CA SER A 430 25.30 0.99 -7.28
C SER A 430 26.61 1.32 -6.55
N ALA A 431 26.71 2.51 -5.93
CA ALA A 431 27.88 2.92 -5.14
C ALA A 431 28.11 2.09 -3.86
N THR A 432 27.18 1.21 -3.47
CA THR A 432 27.37 0.25 -2.37
C THR A 432 27.80 -1.14 -2.86
N GLY A 433 28.02 -1.31 -4.16
CA GLY A 433 28.47 -2.57 -4.77
C GLY A 433 27.34 -3.55 -5.07
N LEU A 434 26.08 -3.11 -5.01
CA LEU A 434 24.90 -3.87 -5.41
C LEU A 434 24.80 -3.95 -6.94
N VAL A 435 24.20 -5.03 -7.45
CA VAL A 435 23.82 -5.15 -8.86
C VAL A 435 22.44 -4.53 -9.02
N VAL A 436 22.37 -3.37 -9.67
CA VAL A 436 21.14 -2.57 -9.82
C VAL A 436 20.69 -2.58 -11.28
N GLU A 437 19.47 -3.02 -11.54
CA GLU A 437 18.77 -2.75 -12.79
C GLU A 437 17.87 -1.53 -12.62
N SER A 438 18.12 -0.51 -13.43
CA SER A 438 17.35 0.74 -13.40
C SER A 438 16.08 0.61 -14.25
N PRO A 439 14.95 1.16 -13.78
CA PRO A 439 13.69 1.10 -14.51
C PRO A 439 13.77 1.90 -15.82
N GLN A 440 13.08 1.41 -16.85
CA GLN A 440 13.10 2.07 -18.18
C GLN A 440 12.23 3.34 -18.18
N ASP A 441 11.17 3.34 -17.39
CA ASP A 441 10.18 4.41 -17.25
C ASP A 441 9.69 4.51 -15.79
N THR A 442 8.76 5.42 -15.52
CA THR A 442 8.21 5.65 -14.17
C THR A 442 7.22 4.58 -13.72
N GLY A 443 6.78 3.69 -14.60
CA GLY A 443 5.85 2.59 -14.28
C GLY A 443 6.55 1.27 -13.94
N THR A 444 7.88 1.23 -14.06
CA THR A 444 8.71 0.06 -13.76
C THR A 444 9.51 0.30 -12.48
N THR A 445 9.85 -0.78 -11.77
CA THR A 445 10.54 -0.74 -10.48
C THR A 445 12.05 -0.91 -10.63
N PHE A 446 12.82 -0.53 -9.60
CA PHE A 446 14.23 -0.94 -9.52
C PHE A 446 14.31 -2.40 -9.12
N LEU A 447 15.26 -3.14 -9.71
CA LEU A 447 15.57 -4.51 -9.29
C LEU A 447 16.99 -4.55 -8.73
N LEU A 448 17.12 -5.06 -7.51
CA LEU A 448 18.39 -5.41 -6.89
C LEU A 448 18.61 -6.90 -7.01
N ARG A 449 19.68 -7.31 -7.69
CA ARG A 449 19.97 -8.72 -7.92
C ARG A 449 20.98 -9.26 -6.92
N PRO A 450 20.87 -10.55 -6.56
CA PRO A 450 21.94 -11.23 -5.87
C PRO A 450 23.21 -11.13 -6.70
N LYS A 451 24.33 -10.82 -6.05
CA LYS A 451 25.62 -10.91 -6.72
C LYS A 451 25.81 -12.39 -7.03
N ARG A 452 25.62 -12.80 -8.30
CA ARG A 452 25.92 -14.17 -8.73
C ARG A 452 27.31 -14.48 -8.19
N ALA A 453 27.37 -15.39 -7.22
CA ALA A 453 28.62 -16.07 -6.95
C ALA A 453 29.00 -16.62 -8.32
N ASP A 454 30.18 -16.28 -8.81
CA ASP A 454 30.81 -17.03 -9.89
C ASP A 454 30.94 -18.47 -9.36
N ARG A 455 29.83 -19.23 -9.40
CA ARG A 455 29.83 -20.67 -9.24
C ARG A 455 30.48 -21.09 -10.54
N ASP A 456 31.79 -21.31 -10.47
CA ASP A 456 32.51 -22.10 -11.46
C ASP A 456 31.80 -23.47 -11.47
N TRP A 457 30.85 -23.65 -12.40
CA TRP A 457 30.16 -24.91 -12.68
C TRP A 457 31.04 -25.82 -13.53
#